data_AF-A0A8T7D215-F1
#
_entry.id   AF-A0A8T7D215-F1
#
_cell.length_a   1.000
_cell.length_b   1.000
_cell.length_c   1.000
_cell.angle_alpha   90.00
_cell.angle_beta   90.00
_cell.angle_gamma   90.00
#
_symmetry.space_group_name_H-M   'P 1'
#
loop_
_entity.id
_entity.type
_entity.pdbx_description
1 polymer ?
#
loop_
_entity_poly.entity_id
_entity_poly.type
_entity_poly.pdbx_seq_one_letter_code
_entity_poly.pdbx_strand_id
1 'polypeptide(L)'
;MGNNQPIATSKDTLPVIRERIITIVERLLQDHWGDDDFEEGVQGNLRLIADIGLTSVDFVTLFVAIEEEWGQKIGFHDLIMVAGKYVDDLSIDEIAAYVEKKHADIPDADGDLSPPGNDCVPEKATIDHKTIARFRQIIPEPLPRTGSAIRNKRVIFLLSAPRTGSTLLQAILAGHPRLFAPPELHLLLYATLDERRDVLSVDNRTHFLNGTIRALMELDGMTAEQAARLMATWEDKGIRVDEFYGMLQQRLGEDRCLVDKTPVYGYSPDVLRRAESDFIEPFFIHLVRHPCGMALSFADAKLDRFAPFMRRHEEEFSRWQFAELAWLVCNQNIVDFLQDVPGHRWFRVKYEDVITDPVATVHDLCRSLGVDFVPNMLNAYDDKTKRMTDGLGTVSRMSGDLKFHLHTHIDPDVAFRWKRFVSEDMPSDVTWALAELLGYRKGG
;
A
#
# COMPACT_ATOMS: atom_id res chain seq x y z
N MET A 1 6.34 14.85 -42.78
CA MET A 1 7.65 14.24 -42.47
C MET A 1 7.46 13.51 -41.16
N GLY A 2 7.36 12.19 -41.23
CA GLY A 2 7.09 11.35 -40.06
C GLY A 2 8.36 11.16 -39.24
N ASN A 3 8.26 11.37 -37.93
CA ASN A 3 9.22 10.84 -36.97
C ASN A 3 8.73 9.48 -36.53
N ASN A 4 9.30 8.43 -37.14
CA ASN A 4 9.28 7.08 -36.61
C ASN A 4 10.11 7.05 -35.33
N GLN A 5 9.48 6.84 -34.18
CA GLN A 5 10.16 6.19 -33.06
C GLN A 5 10.30 4.70 -33.40
N PRO A 6 11.44 4.04 -33.07
CA PRO A 6 11.63 2.65 -33.40
C PRO A 6 10.69 1.78 -32.55
N ILE A 7 9.77 1.08 -33.24
CA ILE A 7 9.04 -0.06 -32.70
C ILE A 7 10.09 -1.14 -32.40
N ALA A 8 10.19 -1.56 -31.13
CA ALA A 8 11.14 -2.58 -30.69
C ALA A 8 11.03 -3.85 -31.55
N THR A 9 12.12 -4.23 -32.20
CA THR A 9 12.24 -5.51 -32.92
C THR A 9 12.89 -6.52 -31.97
N SER A 10 12.43 -7.77 -31.97
CA SER A 10 12.82 -8.87 -31.08
C SER A 10 14.28 -9.39 -31.24
N LYS A 11 15.27 -8.50 -31.41
CA LYS A 11 16.69 -8.81 -31.61
C LYS A 11 17.61 -7.73 -31.02
N ASP A 12 17.23 -7.06 -29.93
CA ASP A 12 18.21 -6.25 -29.20
C ASP A 12 19.24 -7.19 -28.57
N THR A 13 20.52 -6.98 -28.86
CA THR A 13 21.63 -7.74 -28.28
C THR A 13 21.94 -7.23 -26.87
N LEU A 14 22.52 -8.06 -25.98
CA LEU A 14 22.91 -7.65 -24.62
C LEU A 14 23.57 -6.26 -24.53
N PRO A 15 24.51 -5.87 -25.42
CA PRO A 15 25.10 -4.53 -25.39
C PRO A 15 24.10 -3.39 -25.61
N VAL A 16 23.12 -3.59 -26.50
CA VAL A 16 22.06 -2.60 -26.78
C VAL A 16 21.09 -2.51 -25.61
N ILE A 17 20.73 -3.64 -25.01
CA ILE A 17 19.87 -3.70 -23.83
C ILE A 17 20.54 -2.97 -22.66
N ARG A 18 21.82 -3.27 -22.42
CA ARG A 18 22.63 -2.60 -21.40
C ARG A 18 22.66 -1.09 -21.60
N GLU A 19 22.97 -0.61 -22.80
CA GLU A 19 23.06 0.83 -23.09
C GLU A 19 21.74 1.55 -22.79
N ARG A 20 20.60 0.95 -23.17
CA ARG A 20 19.29 1.53 -22.87
C ARG A 20 18.94 1.53 -21.38
N ILE A 21 19.29 0.46 -20.66
CA ILE A 21 19.11 0.43 -19.20
C ILE A 21 19.98 1.49 -18.54
N ILE A 22 21.23 1.69 -19.00
CA ILE A 22 22.10 2.79 -18.54
C ILE A 22 21.39 4.13 -18.72
N THR A 23 20.84 4.42 -19.90
CA THR A 23 20.09 5.67 -20.14
C THR A 23 18.85 5.82 -19.24
N ILE A 24 18.19 4.73 -18.85
CA ILE A 24 17.07 4.77 -17.89
C ILE A 24 17.58 5.09 -16.49
N VAL A 25 18.67 4.45 -16.06
CA VAL A 25 19.28 4.68 -14.75
C VAL A 25 19.82 6.11 -14.64
N GLU A 26 20.48 6.62 -15.68
CA GLU A 26 20.97 8.01 -15.73
C GLU A 26 19.83 9.02 -15.61
N ARG A 27 18.71 8.82 -16.31
CA ARG A 27 17.50 9.66 -16.16
C ARG A 27 16.95 9.63 -14.73
N LEU A 28 16.91 8.45 -14.14
CA LEU A 28 16.41 8.27 -12.77
C LEU A 28 17.33 8.97 -11.75
N LEU A 29 18.65 8.92 -11.95
CA LEU A 29 19.63 9.61 -11.11
C LEU A 29 19.57 11.13 -11.27
N GLN A 30 19.38 11.63 -12.49
CA GLN A 30 19.23 13.06 -12.80
C GLN A 30 18.02 13.67 -12.06
N ASP A 31 16.90 12.94 -12.01
CA ASP A 31 15.70 13.34 -11.27
C ASP A 31 15.89 13.39 -9.74
N HIS A 32 16.90 12.69 -9.21
CA HIS A 32 17.15 12.54 -7.78
C HIS A 32 18.28 13.44 -7.24
N TRP A 33 19.34 13.68 -8.01
CA TRP A 33 20.57 14.34 -7.54
C TRP A 33 21.02 15.55 -8.38
N GLY A 34 20.39 15.83 -9.53
CA GLY A 34 20.81 16.91 -10.44
C GLY A 34 22.07 16.59 -11.26
N ASP A 35 22.42 17.45 -12.23
CA ASP A 35 23.40 17.16 -13.30
C ASP A 35 24.87 17.00 -12.86
N ASP A 36 25.24 17.38 -11.62
CA ASP A 36 26.64 17.64 -11.24
C ASP A 36 27.31 16.59 -10.31
N ASP A 37 26.62 15.51 -9.90
CA ASP A 37 27.12 14.61 -8.82
C ASP A 37 27.71 13.26 -9.27
N PHE A 38 27.79 12.95 -10.58
CA PHE A 38 28.41 11.71 -11.09
C PHE A 38 29.56 12.00 -12.09
N GLU A 39 30.79 12.20 -11.60
CA GLU A 39 31.98 12.39 -12.45
C GLU A 39 32.43 11.09 -13.16
N GLU A 40 32.12 9.91 -12.60
CA GLU A 40 32.32 8.61 -13.22
C GLU A 40 31.00 8.12 -13.85
N GLY A 41 30.93 8.07 -15.18
CA GLY A 41 29.71 7.68 -15.90
C GLY A 41 29.18 6.29 -15.52
N VAL A 42 27.87 6.05 -15.73
CA VAL A 42 27.19 4.82 -15.36
C VAL A 42 27.66 3.65 -16.24
N GLN A 43 28.14 2.56 -15.61
CA GLN A 43 28.70 1.38 -16.29
C GLN A 43 27.92 0.10 -15.97
N GLY A 44 28.10 -0.95 -16.77
CA GLY A 44 27.36 -2.21 -16.62
C GLY A 44 27.55 -2.93 -15.27
N ASN A 45 28.76 -2.86 -14.68
CA ASN A 45 29.07 -3.50 -13.39
C ASN A 45 28.64 -2.69 -12.17
N LEU A 46 28.12 -1.49 -12.36
CA LEU A 46 27.69 -0.59 -11.30
C LEU A 46 26.53 -1.20 -10.51
N ARG A 47 26.69 -1.27 -9.20
CA ARG A 47 25.74 -1.83 -8.25
C ARG A 47 24.73 -0.78 -7.82
N LEU A 48 23.45 -1.12 -7.96
CA LEU A 48 22.34 -0.22 -7.79
C LEU A 48 22.18 0.28 -6.34
N ILE A 49 22.51 -0.52 -5.33
CA ILE A 49 22.44 -0.08 -3.93
C ILE A 49 23.81 0.38 -3.43
N ALA A 50 24.86 -0.42 -3.61
CA ALA A 50 26.16 -0.15 -3.03
C ALA A 50 26.85 1.08 -3.63
N ASP A 51 26.70 1.32 -4.94
CA ASP A 51 27.46 2.37 -5.62
C ASP A 51 26.63 3.64 -5.80
N ILE A 52 25.32 3.53 -6.01
CA ILE A 52 24.45 4.68 -6.31
C ILE A 52 23.32 4.88 -5.29
N GLY A 53 23.24 4.02 -4.27
CA GLY A 53 22.32 4.20 -3.15
C GLY A 53 20.83 4.07 -3.49
N LEU A 54 20.47 3.37 -4.58
CA LEU A 54 19.06 3.21 -4.95
C LEU A 54 18.29 2.58 -3.81
N THR A 55 17.20 3.24 -3.47
CA THR A 55 16.23 2.73 -2.54
C THR A 55 15.34 1.70 -3.22
N SER A 56 14.65 0.93 -2.40
CA SER A 56 13.64 -0.02 -2.83
C SER A 56 12.56 0.53 -3.77
N VAL A 57 12.27 1.82 -3.64
CA VAL A 57 11.29 2.54 -4.46
C VAL A 57 11.84 2.82 -5.87
N ASP A 58 13.16 2.96 -5.96
CA ASP A 58 13.85 3.30 -7.18
C ASP A 58 14.00 2.07 -8.09
N PHE A 59 14.11 0.88 -7.50
CA PHE A 59 13.99 -0.39 -8.24
C PHE A 59 12.65 -0.54 -8.94
N VAL A 60 11.54 -0.18 -8.28
CA VAL A 60 10.22 -0.26 -8.91
C VAL A 60 10.11 0.72 -10.06
N THR A 61 10.61 1.95 -9.87
CA THR A 61 10.61 2.99 -10.90
C THR A 61 11.48 2.57 -12.10
N LEU A 62 12.67 2.02 -11.83
CA LEU A 62 13.57 1.47 -12.83
C LEU A 62 12.91 0.34 -13.62
N PHE A 63 12.31 -0.65 -12.94
CA PHE A 63 11.66 -1.78 -13.60
C PHE A 63 10.45 -1.37 -14.44
N VAL A 64 9.63 -0.44 -13.96
CA VAL A 64 8.51 0.10 -14.74
C VAL A 64 9.03 0.81 -15.99
N ALA A 65 10.05 1.66 -15.86
CA ALA A 65 10.65 2.35 -16.99
C ALA A 65 11.27 1.39 -18.01
N ILE A 66 11.88 0.29 -17.56
CA ILE A 66 12.39 -0.77 -18.44
C ILE A 66 11.22 -1.48 -19.15
N GLU A 67 10.14 -1.84 -18.45
CA GLU A 67 8.98 -2.47 -19.09
C GLU A 67 8.28 -1.54 -20.11
N GLU A 68 8.27 -0.22 -19.86
CA GLU A 68 7.75 0.79 -20.78
C GLU A 68 8.65 0.94 -22.03
N GLU A 69 9.97 0.98 -21.85
CA GLU A 69 10.95 1.11 -22.95
C GLU A 69 10.82 -0.03 -23.97
N TRP A 70 10.55 -1.26 -23.50
CA TRP A 70 10.36 -2.42 -24.37
C TRP A 70 8.90 -2.79 -24.63
N GLY A 71 7.94 -2.05 -24.06
CA GLY A 71 6.50 -2.29 -24.24
C GLY A 71 6.04 -3.69 -23.81
N GLN A 72 6.80 -4.36 -22.95
CA GLN A 72 6.59 -5.75 -22.55
C GLN A 72 6.77 -5.91 -21.03
N LYS A 73 5.96 -6.77 -20.43
CA LYS A 73 6.17 -7.22 -19.04
C LYS A 73 7.30 -8.25 -18.99
N ILE A 74 8.33 -7.92 -18.21
CA ILE A 74 9.56 -8.71 -18.10
C ILE A 74 9.52 -9.56 -16.80
N GLY A 75 8.70 -9.14 -15.83
CA GLY A 75 8.48 -9.92 -14.61
C GLY A 75 9.71 -9.94 -13.72
N PHE A 76 10.20 -8.76 -13.32
CA PHE A 76 11.41 -8.60 -12.49
C PHE A 76 11.33 -9.23 -11.09
N HIS A 77 10.17 -9.78 -10.70
CA HIS A 77 10.03 -10.56 -9.47
C HIS A 77 11.03 -11.72 -9.41
N ASP A 78 11.24 -12.46 -10.51
CA ASP A 78 12.15 -13.61 -10.50
C ASP A 78 13.63 -13.18 -10.43
N LEU A 79 13.94 -11.94 -10.83
CA LEU A 79 15.28 -11.38 -10.73
C LEU A 79 15.62 -10.96 -9.29
N ILE A 80 14.65 -10.34 -8.60
CA ILE A 80 14.84 -9.86 -7.22
C ILE A 80 14.62 -10.95 -6.17
N MET A 81 14.04 -12.10 -6.54
CA MET A 81 13.75 -13.23 -5.65
C MET A 81 14.30 -14.53 -6.22
N VAL A 82 15.49 -14.92 -5.76
CA VAL A 82 16.15 -16.17 -6.16
C VAL A 82 16.13 -17.15 -5.00
N ALA A 83 15.50 -18.32 -5.20
CA ALA A 83 15.37 -19.38 -4.19
C ALA A 83 14.74 -18.90 -2.86
N GLY A 84 13.73 -18.02 -2.94
CA GLY A 84 13.04 -17.48 -1.76
C GLY A 84 13.85 -16.44 -0.97
N LYS A 85 15.05 -16.10 -1.43
CA LYS A 85 15.89 -15.03 -0.88
C LYS A 85 15.89 -13.84 -1.82
N TYR A 86 15.87 -12.65 -1.24
CA TYR A 86 16.05 -11.44 -2.02
C TYR A 86 17.50 -11.32 -2.45
N VAL A 87 17.70 -10.86 -3.68
CA VAL A 87 19.01 -10.39 -4.12
C VAL A 87 19.28 -9.08 -3.38
N ASP A 88 20.40 -9.03 -2.65
CA ASP A 88 20.75 -7.89 -1.80
C ASP A 88 21.15 -6.65 -2.61
N ASP A 89 21.68 -6.83 -3.82
CA ASP A 89 22.02 -5.76 -4.74
C ASP A 89 22.09 -6.27 -6.18
N LEU A 90 21.69 -5.47 -7.15
CA LEU A 90 21.75 -5.81 -8.57
C LEU A 90 22.71 -4.87 -9.29
N SER A 91 23.40 -5.40 -10.28
CA SER A 91 24.15 -4.62 -11.27
C SER A 91 23.31 -4.38 -12.52
N ILE A 92 23.65 -3.34 -13.28
CA ILE A 92 23.02 -3.07 -14.58
C ILE A 92 23.17 -4.27 -15.53
N ASP A 93 24.30 -4.97 -15.47
CA ASP A 93 24.58 -6.17 -16.25
C ASP A 93 23.67 -7.35 -15.90
N GLU A 94 23.39 -7.56 -14.61
CA GLU A 94 22.45 -8.60 -14.18
C GLU A 94 21.02 -8.31 -14.66
N ILE A 95 20.62 -7.04 -14.68
CA ILE A 95 19.32 -6.63 -15.23
C ILE A 95 19.30 -6.80 -16.74
N ALA A 96 20.32 -6.35 -17.45
CA ALA A 96 20.41 -6.47 -18.91
C ALA A 96 20.36 -7.93 -19.37
N ALA A 97 21.07 -8.82 -18.67
CA ALA A 97 21.07 -10.26 -18.94
C ALA A 97 19.68 -10.89 -18.69
N TYR A 98 18.98 -10.43 -17.65
CA TYR A 98 17.63 -10.91 -17.35
C TYR A 98 16.61 -10.48 -18.41
N VAL A 99 16.69 -9.22 -18.83
CA VAL A 99 15.87 -8.64 -19.90
C VAL A 99 16.13 -9.37 -21.22
N GLU A 100 17.38 -9.59 -21.59
CA GLU A 100 17.76 -10.36 -22.78
C GLU A 100 17.17 -11.78 -22.75
N LYS A 101 17.29 -12.47 -21.62
CA LYS A 101 16.75 -13.82 -21.44
C LYS A 101 15.23 -13.86 -21.62
N LYS A 102 14.49 -12.91 -21.02
CA LYS A 102 13.03 -12.83 -21.12
C LYS A 102 12.54 -12.39 -22.50
N HIS A 103 13.37 -11.70 -23.29
CA HIS A 103 13.08 -11.40 -24.69
C HIS A 103 13.36 -12.58 -25.63
N ALA A 104 14.24 -13.51 -25.25
CA ALA A 104 14.53 -14.71 -26.04
C ALA A 104 13.46 -15.80 -25.92
N ASP A 105 12.70 -15.85 -24.82
CA ASP A 105 11.63 -16.83 -24.57
C ASP A 105 10.22 -16.25 -24.83
N ILE A 106 9.48 -16.81 -25.79
CA ILE A 106 8.04 -16.58 -26.02
C ILE A 106 7.35 -17.95 -26.29
N PRO A 107 6.23 -18.29 -25.62
CA PRO A 107 6.09 -18.86 -24.26
C PRO A 107 5.87 -20.40 -24.25
N ASP A 108 6.02 -21.06 -23.08
CA ASP A 108 4.98 -21.96 -22.56
C ASP A 108 5.18 -22.26 -21.06
N ALA A 109 4.07 -22.59 -20.41
CA ALA A 109 4.01 -23.04 -19.01
C ALA A 109 4.75 -24.38 -18.78
N ASP A 110 5.03 -24.65 -17.51
CA ASP A 110 5.65 -25.85 -16.94
C ASP A 110 7.18 -26.00 -17.06
N GLY A 111 7.86 -25.75 -15.93
CA GLY A 111 9.27 -26.05 -15.70
C GLY A 111 9.48 -26.45 -14.24
N ASP A 112 9.46 -27.77 -14.02
CA ASP A 112 9.75 -28.53 -12.81
C ASP A 112 10.86 -27.91 -11.91
N LEU A 113 10.53 -27.59 -10.66
CA LEU A 113 11.49 -27.18 -9.64
C LEU A 113 11.69 -28.34 -8.65
N SER A 114 12.91 -28.87 -8.66
CA SER A 114 13.40 -29.86 -7.69
C SER A 114 13.25 -29.38 -6.22
N PRO A 115 13.11 -30.30 -5.26
CA PRO A 115 12.74 -29.94 -3.88
C PRO A 115 13.84 -29.12 -3.19
N PRO A 116 13.48 -28.10 -2.39
CA PRO A 116 14.42 -27.14 -1.85
C PRO A 116 15.32 -27.71 -0.74
N GLY A 117 16.54 -27.18 -0.69
CA GLY A 117 17.45 -27.29 0.46
C GLY A 117 16.90 -26.55 1.68
N ASN A 118 17.21 -27.09 2.85
CA ASN A 118 16.45 -27.01 4.10
C ASN A 118 16.60 -25.71 4.93
N ASP A 119 16.94 -24.57 4.32
CA ASP A 119 17.31 -23.35 5.05
C ASP A 119 16.43 -22.13 4.69
N CYS A 120 15.13 -22.14 4.99
CA CYS A 120 14.25 -20.94 4.95
C CYS A 120 12.82 -21.16 5.51
N VAL A 121 12.65 -21.85 6.64
CA VAL A 121 11.36 -21.83 7.36
C VAL A 121 11.43 -20.69 8.40
N PRO A 122 10.54 -19.68 8.39
CA PRO A 122 10.51 -18.70 9.48
C PRO A 122 10.28 -19.45 10.78
N GLU A 123 11.09 -19.19 11.80
CA GLU A 123 10.96 -19.85 13.09
C GLU A 123 9.68 -19.35 13.78
N LYS A 124 8.89 -20.27 14.33
CA LYS A 124 7.65 -19.94 15.03
C LYS A 124 7.97 -19.06 16.23
N ALA A 125 7.62 -17.78 16.15
CA ALA A 125 7.85 -16.84 17.24
C ALA A 125 6.82 -17.05 18.37
N THR A 126 7.28 -17.09 19.61
CA THR A 126 6.39 -17.00 20.77
C THR A 126 5.94 -15.55 20.97
N ILE A 127 4.64 -15.31 20.90
CA ILE A 127 4.01 -14.05 21.29
C ILE A 127 3.29 -14.27 22.61
N ASP A 128 3.71 -13.56 23.64
CA ASP A 128 3.06 -13.54 24.95
C ASP A 128 2.52 -12.14 25.31
N HIS A 129 1.87 -12.03 26.47
CA HIS A 129 1.33 -10.75 26.93
C HIS A 129 2.39 -9.65 27.10
N LYS A 130 3.64 -9.99 27.44
CA LYS A 130 4.72 -9.00 27.60
C LYS A 130 5.17 -8.48 26.24
N THR A 131 5.32 -9.37 25.26
CA THR A 131 5.63 -8.99 23.87
C THR A 131 4.54 -8.08 23.30
N ILE A 132 3.27 -8.42 23.50
CA ILE A 132 2.13 -7.60 23.04
C ILE A 132 2.15 -6.22 23.72
N ALA A 133 2.35 -6.18 25.03
CA ALA A 133 2.43 -4.92 25.78
C ALA A 133 3.60 -4.05 25.30
N ARG A 134 4.77 -4.65 25.04
CA ARG A 134 5.92 -3.94 24.51
C ARG A 134 5.65 -3.40 23.10
N PHE A 135 5.03 -4.18 22.23
CA PHE A 135 4.65 -3.72 20.89
C PHE A 135 3.69 -2.53 20.95
N ARG A 136 2.71 -2.56 21.86
CA ARG A 136 1.78 -1.44 22.07
C ARG A 136 2.50 -0.15 22.51
N GLN A 137 3.58 -0.26 23.29
CA GLN A 137 4.37 0.90 23.74
C GLN A 137 5.20 1.56 22.64
N ILE A 138 5.59 0.82 21.59
CA ILE A 138 6.37 1.38 20.48
C ILE A 138 5.49 2.03 19.41
N ILE A 139 4.18 1.75 19.41
CA ILE A 139 3.22 2.41 18.53
C ILE A 139 3.11 3.88 18.97
N PRO A 140 3.37 4.86 18.08
CA PRO A 140 3.25 6.27 18.42
C PRO A 140 1.83 6.61 18.88
N GLU A 141 1.72 7.29 20.03
CA GLU A 141 0.44 7.83 20.48
C GLU A 141 0.00 8.98 19.57
N PRO A 142 -1.30 9.08 19.24
CA PRO A 142 -1.80 10.24 18.51
C PRO A 142 -1.67 11.49 19.37
N LEU A 143 -1.45 12.64 18.73
CA LEU A 143 -1.40 13.90 19.46
C LEU A 143 -2.75 14.19 20.15
N PRO A 144 -2.77 14.76 21.37
CA PRO A 144 -4.00 15.11 22.05
C PRO A 144 -4.86 16.03 21.20
N ARG A 145 -6.17 15.77 21.16
CA ARG A 145 -7.11 16.57 20.39
C ARG A 145 -8.35 16.86 21.22
N THR A 146 -8.75 18.12 21.28
CA THR A 146 -10.04 18.53 21.81
C THR A 146 -11.14 18.22 20.80
N GLY A 147 -12.13 17.43 21.20
CA GLY A 147 -13.28 17.12 20.36
C GLY A 147 -14.07 18.38 19.98
N SER A 148 -14.67 18.37 18.79
CA SER A 148 -15.60 19.42 18.37
C SER A 148 -16.99 19.17 18.94
N ALA A 149 -17.68 20.22 19.37
CA ALA A 149 -19.09 20.14 19.73
C ALA A 149 -20.00 19.86 18.50
N ILE A 150 -19.52 20.18 17.31
CA ILE A 150 -20.21 19.96 16.03
C ILE A 150 -19.60 18.74 15.36
N ARG A 151 -20.44 17.74 15.09
CA ARG A 151 -20.05 16.53 14.35
C ARG A 151 -20.18 16.75 12.85
N ASN A 152 -19.21 16.25 12.10
CA ASN A 152 -19.20 16.22 10.64
C ASN A 152 -20.25 15.24 10.09
N LYS A 153 -20.54 15.30 8.79
CA LYS A 153 -21.44 14.34 8.13
C LYS A 153 -20.85 12.92 8.17
N ARG A 154 -21.66 11.92 7.81
CA ARG A 154 -21.23 10.51 7.73
C ARG A 154 -19.97 10.33 6.87
N VAL A 155 -19.03 9.56 7.40
CA VAL A 155 -17.83 9.04 6.71
C VAL A 155 -17.84 7.52 6.79
N ILE A 156 -17.32 6.87 5.75
CA ILE A 156 -17.03 5.44 5.75
C ILE A 156 -15.54 5.26 6.06
N PHE A 157 -15.20 4.64 7.18
CA PHE A 157 -13.83 4.31 7.52
C PHE A 157 -13.48 2.90 7.08
N LEU A 158 -12.45 2.74 6.26
CA LEU A 158 -11.89 1.45 5.91
C LEU A 158 -10.71 1.14 6.85
N LEU A 159 -10.98 0.30 7.85
CA LEU A 159 -10.07 -0.10 8.90
C LEU A 159 -9.47 -1.47 8.56
N SER A 160 -8.14 -1.56 8.57
CA SER A 160 -7.42 -2.82 8.33
C SER A 160 -6.01 -2.77 8.92
N ALA A 161 -5.42 -3.94 9.15
CA ALA A 161 -3.97 -4.03 9.21
C ALA A 161 -3.36 -3.63 7.85
N PRO A 162 -2.09 -3.21 7.79
CA PRO A 162 -1.36 -3.07 6.54
C PRO A 162 -1.40 -4.38 5.72
N ARG A 163 -1.08 -4.31 4.41
CA ARG A 163 -0.93 -5.49 3.54
C ARG A 163 -2.15 -6.43 3.46
N THR A 164 -3.33 -5.88 3.76
CA THR A 164 -4.62 -6.58 3.81
C THR A 164 -5.49 -6.25 2.58
N GLY A 165 -4.90 -5.69 1.53
CA GLY A 165 -5.61 -5.34 0.29
C GLY A 165 -6.50 -4.08 0.40
N SER A 166 -6.25 -3.21 1.38
CA SER A 166 -7.06 -2.00 1.58
C SER A 166 -6.96 -0.99 0.43
N THR A 167 -5.86 -0.95 -0.31
CA THR A 167 -5.76 -0.17 -1.56
C THR A 167 -6.64 -0.74 -2.67
N LEU A 168 -6.72 -2.07 -2.82
CA LEU A 168 -7.63 -2.70 -3.77
C LEU A 168 -9.08 -2.38 -3.41
N LEU A 169 -9.47 -2.55 -2.14
CA LEU A 169 -10.84 -2.27 -1.72
C LEU A 169 -11.18 -0.77 -1.85
N GLN A 170 -10.24 0.13 -1.55
CA GLN A 170 -10.41 1.56 -1.81
C GLN A 170 -10.67 1.83 -3.30
N ALA A 171 -9.88 1.23 -4.20
CA ALA A 171 -10.06 1.38 -5.64
C ALA A 171 -11.43 0.85 -6.10
N ILE A 172 -11.90 -0.29 -5.56
CA ILE A 172 -13.23 -0.83 -5.81
C ILE A 172 -14.32 0.18 -5.40
N LEU A 173 -14.22 0.73 -4.18
CA LEU A 173 -15.17 1.71 -3.64
C LEU A 173 -15.16 3.02 -4.45
N ALA A 174 -13.99 3.47 -4.92
CA ALA A 174 -13.84 4.64 -5.79
C ALA A 174 -14.59 4.50 -7.14
N GLY A 175 -14.91 3.27 -7.55
CA GLY A 175 -15.70 3.01 -8.76
C GLY A 175 -17.19 3.35 -8.64
N HIS A 176 -17.69 3.62 -7.42
CA HIS A 176 -19.09 3.93 -7.18
C HIS A 176 -19.35 5.45 -7.24
N PRO A 177 -20.33 5.94 -8.02
CA PRO A 177 -20.61 7.38 -8.17
C PRO A 177 -21.06 8.13 -6.89
N ARG A 178 -21.42 7.42 -5.82
CA ARG A 178 -21.88 8.00 -4.54
C ARG A 178 -20.81 7.89 -3.46
N LEU A 179 -19.64 7.34 -3.77
CA LEU A 179 -18.53 7.21 -2.86
C LEU A 179 -17.35 8.01 -3.40
N PHE A 180 -16.60 8.64 -2.50
CA PHE A 180 -15.36 9.31 -2.83
C PHE A 180 -14.27 8.74 -1.95
N ALA A 181 -13.40 7.91 -2.54
CA ALA A 181 -12.38 7.15 -1.83
C ALA A 181 -10.96 7.58 -2.26
N PRO A 182 -10.49 8.76 -1.80
CA PRO A 182 -9.15 9.25 -2.11
C PRO A 182 -8.07 8.36 -1.45
N PRO A 183 -6.79 8.54 -1.84
CA PRO A 183 -5.66 7.96 -1.14
C PRO A 183 -5.65 8.35 0.34
N GLU A 184 -4.79 7.67 1.11
CA GLU A 184 -4.71 7.85 2.57
C GLU A 184 -4.55 9.33 2.95
N LEU A 185 -5.48 9.83 3.77
CA LEU A 185 -5.53 11.25 4.14
C LEU A 185 -4.63 11.55 5.34
N HIS A 186 -4.42 10.57 6.23
CA HIS A 186 -3.64 10.70 7.46
C HIS A 186 -4.11 11.85 8.37
N LEU A 187 -5.42 12.05 8.48
CA LEU A 187 -6.01 13.16 9.24
C LEU A 187 -6.25 12.86 10.73
N LEU A 188 -6.97 11.78 11.09
CA LEU A 188 -7.43 11.56 12.48
C LEU A 188 -6.34 11.42 13.57
N LEU A 189 -5.08 11.26 13.16
CA LEU A 189 -3.92 11.19 14.06
C LEU A 189 -3.57 12.56 14.69
N TYR A 190 -4.02 13.67 14.08
CA TYR A 190 -3.59 15.02 14.40
C TYR A 190 -4.75 15.93 14.81
N ALA A 191 -4.46 17.03 15.51
CA ALA A 191 -5.48 18.03 15.85
C ALA A 191 -5.62 19.09 14.75
N THR A 192 -4.50 19.50 14.16
CA THR A 192 -4.45 20.53 13.11
C THR A 192 -3.62 20.09 11.90
N LEU A 193 -3.77 20.81 10.79
CA LEU A 193 -3.07 20.49 9.54
C LEU A 193 -1.57 20.81 9.60
N ASP A 194 -1.13 21.85 10.32
CA ASP A 194 0.29 22.13 10.55
C ASP A 194 0.98 21.01 11.35
N GLU A 195 0.35 20.51 12.42
CA GLU A 195 0.87 19.35 13.16
C GLU A 195 1.05 18.13 12.24
N ARG A 196 0.04 17.86 11.40
CA ARG A 196 0.11 16.78 10.40
C ARG A 196 1.27 17.00 9.44
N ARG A 197 1.43 18.21 8.90
CA ARG A 197 2.53 18.57 7.99
C ARG A 197 3.87 18.35 8.65
N ASP A 198 4.06 18.88 9.86
CA ASP A 198 5.35 18.86 10.55
C ASP A 198 5.78 17.42 10.89
N VAL A 199 4.84 16.56 11.27
CA VAL A 199 5.11 15.13 11.54
C VAL A 199 5.37 14.32 10.27
N LEU A 200 4.70 14.63 9.16
CA LEU A 200 4.81 13.85 7.92
C LEU A 200 5.86 14.39 6.94
N SER A 201 6.39 15.59 7.12
CA SER A 201 7.43 16.17 6.24
C SER A 201 8.85 15.67 6.54
N VAL A 202 9.01 14.80 7.54
CA VAL A 202 10.30 14.27 8.01
C VAL A 202 10.46 12.78 7.69
N ASP A 203 11.69 12.28 7.60
CA ASP A 203 12.03 10.86 7.41
C ASP A 203 11.40 10.18 6.17
N ASN A 204 11.45 10.84 5.00
CA ASN A 204 10.92 10.31 3.74
C ASN A 204 9.40 10.00 3.77
N ARG A 205 8.66 10.68 4.65
CA ARG A 205 7.20 10.52 4.83
C ARG A 205 6.35 11.53 4.06
N THR A 206 6.97 12.48 3.35
CA THR A 206 6.28 13.59 2.67
C THR A 206 5.20 13.11 1.69
N HIS A 207 5.37 11.94 1.10
CA HIS A 207 4.38 11.33 0.20
C HIS A 207 3.03 11.02 0.90
N PHE A 208 2.99 10.87 2.22
CA PHE A 208 1.74 10.72 2.99
C PHE A 208 0.91 12.01 3.03
N LEU A 209 1.49 13.16 2.68
CA LEU A 209 0.76 14.42 2.53
C LEU A 209 -0.07 14.45 1.24
N ASN A 210 0.27 13.61 0.25
CA ASN A 210 -0.28 13.69 -1.10
C ASN A 210 -1.76 13.29 -1.19
N GLY A 211 -2.30 12.53 -0.23
CA GLY A 211 -3.71 12.12 -0.26
C GLY A 211 -4.68 13.31 -0.23
N THR A 212 -4.39 14.33 0.58
CA THR A 212 -5.23 15.55 0.65
C THR A 212 -5.06 16.41 -0.59
N ILE A 213 -3.86 16.48 -1.16
CA ILE A 213 -3.59 17.18 -2.43
C ILE A 213 -4.40 16.52 -3.56
N ARG A 214 -4.32 15.19 -3.69
CA ARG A 214 -5.09 14.41 -4.68
C ARG A 214 -6.59 14.58 -4.52
N ALA A 215 -7.09 14.54 -3.29
CA ALA A 215 -8.51 14.77 -3.03
C ALA A 215 -8.98 16.13 -3.55
N LEU A 216 -8.21 17.20 -3.31
CA LEU A 216 -8.56 18.55 -3.79
C LEU A 216 -8.46 18.70 -5.31
N MET A 217 -7.47 18.04 -5.94
CA MET A 217 -7.37 18.03 -7.40
C MET A 217 -8.65 17.48 -8.03
N GLU A 218 -9.15 16.34 -7.54
CA GLU A 218 -10.37 15.72 -8.07
C GLU A 218 -11.64 16.50 -7.70
N LEU A 219 -11.72 17.06 -6.50
CA LEU A 219 -12.91 17.78 -6.04
C LEU A 219 -13.09 19.14 -6.73
N ASP A 220 -12.00 19.87 -6.91
CA ASP A 220 -12.02 21.27 -7.36
C ASP A 220 -11.44 21.45 -8.79
N GLY A 221 -11.04 20.36 -9.45
CA GLY A 221 -10.43 20.41 -10.80
C GLY A 221 -9.08 21.13 -10.84
N MET A 222 -8.33 21.06 -9.74
CA MET A 222 -7.07 21.79 -9.56
C MET A 222 -5.86 21.03 -10.12
N THR A 223 -4.82 21.76 -10.50
CA THR A 223 -3.49 21.17 -10.69
C THR A 223 -2.87 20.79 -9.33
N ALA A 224 -1.86 19.92 -9.35
CA ALA A 224 -1.15 19.52 -8.14
C ALA A 224 -0.55 20.72 -7.40
N GLU A 225 0.01 21.70 -8.12
CA GLU A 225 0.62 22.89 -7.53
C GLU A 225 -0.43 23.83 -6.92
N GLN A 226 -1.61 23.93 -7.53
CA GLN A 226 -2.72 24.72 -6.98
C GLN A 226 -3.23 24.09 -5.68
N ALA A 227 -3.47 22.79 -5.69
CA ALA A 227 -3.91 22.04 -4.51
C ALA A 227 -2.86 22.08 -3.39
N ALA A 228 -1.56 21.94 -3.71
CA ALA A 228 -0.46 22.04 -2.75
C ALA A 228 -0.37 23.44 -2.11
N ARG A 229 -0.47 24.51 -2.91
CA ARG A 229 -0.49 25.90 -2.37
C ARG A 229 -1.68 26.15 -1.45
N LEU A 230 -2.85 25.60 -1.80
CA LEU A 230 -4.05 25.74 -0.99
C LEU A 230 -3.92 24.97 0.34
N MET A 231 -3.40 23.74 0.29
CA MET A 231 -3.07 22.96 1.49
C MET A 231 -2.09 23.71 2.39
N ALA A 232 -0.98 24.23 1.84
CA ALA A 232 0.00 25.00 2.60
C ALA A 232 -0.64 26.22 3.30
N THR A 233 -1.57 26.91 2.61
CA THR A 233 -2.29 28.04 3.20
C THR A 233 -3.16 27.63 4.40
N TRP A 234 -3.76 26.43 4.37
CA TRP A 234 -4.56 25.91 5.48
C TRP A 234 -3.71 25.34 6.61
N GLU A 235 -2.58 24.73 6.27
CA GLU A 235 -1.56 24.32 7.23
C GLU A 235 -1.03 25.54 7.99
N ASP A 236 -0.62 26.62 7.30
CA ASP A 236 -0.12 27.85 7.94
C ASP A 236 -1.17 28.57 8.81
N LYS A 237 -2.46 28.36 8.53
CA LYS A 237 -3.57 28.87 9.36
C LYS A 237 -3.88 27.98 10.57
N GLY A 238 -3.25 26.81 10.68
CA GLY A 238 -3.55 25.84 11.73
C GLY A 238 -4.99 25.33 11.67
N ILE A 239 -5.53 25.15 10.46
CA ILE A 239 -6.90 24.64 10.30
C ILE A 239 -7.02 23.31 11.04
N ARG A 240 -8.10 23.16 11.81
CA ARG A 240 -8.36 21.93 12.56
C ARG A 240 -8.73 20.79 11.62
N VAL A 241 -8.36 19.57 12.01
CA VAL A 241 -8.66 18.38 11.21
C VAL A 241 -10.16 18.15 11.04
N ASP A 242 -10.99 18.37 12.07
CA ASP A 242 -12.45 18.29 11.91
C ASP A 242 -13.00 19.32 10.94
N GLU A 243 -12.53 20.56 11.04
CA GLU A 243 -12.90 21.61 10.10
C GLU A 243 -12.53 21.21 8.67
N PHE A 244 -11.34 20.65 8.46
CA PHE A 244 -10.90 20.18 7.15
C PHE A 244 -11.75 19.02 6.61
N TYR A 245 -12.17 18.06 7.45
CA TYR A 245 -13.16 17.06 7.05
C TYR A 245 -14.47 17.71 6.60
N GLY A 246 -14.97 18.71 7.33
CA GLY A 246 -16.14 19.49 6.95
C GLY A 246 -15.98 20.20 5.60
N MET A 247 -14.79 20.75 5.32
CA MET A 247 -14.45 21.39 4.05
C MET A 247 -14.43 20.41 2.87
N LEU A 248 -13.94 19.18 3.07
CA LEU A 248 -14.01 18.11 2.07
C LEU A 248 -15.46 17.69 1.83
N GLN A 249 -16.22 17.48 2.90
CA GLN A 249 -17.63 17.09 2.81
C GLN A 249 -18.50 18.16 2.15
N GLN A 250 -18.20 19.43 2.36
CA GLN A 250 -18.89 20.52 1.66
C GLN A 250 -18.69 20.46 0.14
N ARG A 251 -17.46 20.18 -0.32
CA ARG A 251 -17.14 20.00 -1.75
C ARG A 251 -17.76 18.75 -2.35
N LEU A 252 -17.87 17.69 -1.56
CA LEU A 252 -18.51 16.45 -1.99
C LEU A 252 -20.00 16.63 -2.29
N GLY A 253 -20.65 17.55 -1.57
CA GLY A 253 -22.09 17.80 -1.66
C GLY A 253 -22.90 16.81 -0.82
N GLU A 254 -24.16 16.60 -1.20
CA GLU A 254 -25.06 15.66 -0.52
C GLU A 254 -25.07 14.26 -1.16
N ASP A 255 -24.61 14.16 -2.41
CA ASP A 255 -24.73 12.94 -3.21
C ASP A 255 -23.60 11.93 -2.98
N ARG A 256 -22.45 12.39 -2.47
CA ARG A 256 -21.24 11.58 -2.27
C ARG A 256 -20.84 11.49 -0.80
N CYS A 257 -20.50 10.29 -0.36
CA CYS A 257 -19.95 10.01 0.96
C CYS A 257 -18.42 9.81 0.88
N LEU A 258 -17.68 10.45 1.79
CA LEU A 258 -16.23 10.25 1.91
C LEU A 258 -15.92 8.85 2.45
N VAL A 259 -14.98 8.17 1.81
CA VAL A 259 -14.35 6.95 2.31
C VAL A 259 -12.92 7.30 2.74
N ASP A 260 -12.61 7.16 4.02
CA ASP A 260 -11.25 7.32 4.54
C ASP A 260 -10.62 5.96 4.82
N LYS A 261 -9.64 5.60 3.99
CA LYS A 261 -8.80 4.43 4.20
C LYS A 261 -7.43 4.91 4.66
N THR A 262 -7.11 4.66 5.93
CA THR A 262 -5.78 4.91 6.49
C THR A 262 -5.43 3.79 7.46
N PRO A 263 -4.61 2.78 7.07
CA PRO A 263 -4.44 1.54 7.85
C PRO A 263 -3.88 1.77 9.25
N VAL A 264 -3.11 2.84 9.44
CA VAL A 264 -2.51 3.16 10.75
C VAL A 264 -3.54 3.52 11.82
N TYR A 265 -4.79 3.85 11.46
CA TYR A 265 -5.84 4.16 12.43
C TYR A 265 -6.17 2.98 13.35
N GLY A 266 -6.10 1.74 12.86
CA GLY A 266 -6.40 0.54 13.65
C GLY A 266 -5.43 0.30 14.82
N TYR A 267 -4.28 0.98 14.86
CA TYR A 267 -3.31 0.82 15.95
C TYR A 267 -3.60 1.70 17.17
N SER A 268 -4.47 2.71 17.05
CA SER A 268 -4.76 3.65 18.13
C SER A 268 -6.24 3.60 18.54
N PRO A 269 -6.57 3.08 19.74
CA PRO A 269 -7.92 3.15 20.27
C PRO A 269 -8.49 4.57 20.36
N ASP A 270 -7.63 5.57 20.62
CA ASP A 270 -8.06 6.99 20.63
C ASP A 270 -8.46 7.47 19.24
N VAL A 271 -7.74 7.09 18.19
CA VAL A 271 -8.10 7.42 16.80
C VAL A 271 -9.41 6.76 16.41
N LEU A 272 -9.62 5.50 16.78
CA LEU A 272 -10.89 4.81 16.54
C LEU A 272 -12.06 5.51 17.25
N ARG A 273 -11.86 5.95 18.51
CA ARG A 273 -12.86 6.76 19.23
C ARG A 273 -13.15 8.09 18.53
N ARG A 274 -12.13 8.78 18.00
CA ARG A 274 -12.34 10.01 17.20
C ARG A 274 -13.17 9.73 15.94
N ALA A 275 -12.89 8.63 15.25
CA ALA A 275 -13.65 8.22 14.07
C ALA A 275 -15.14 8.02 14.37
N GLU A 276 -15.49 7.59 15.58
CA GLU A 276 -16.87 7.48 16.05
C GLU A 276 -17.45 8.83 16.52
N SER A 277 -16.72 9.58 17.35
CA SER A 277 -17.22 10.78 18.00
C SER A 277 -17.40 11.96 17.05
N ASP A 278 -16.49 12.10 16.07
CA ASP A 278 -16.38 13.31 15.27
C ASP A 278 -17.41 13.41 14.12
N PHE A 279 -18.08 12.30 13.79
CA PHE A 279 -18.94 12.19 12.61
C PHE A 279 -20.32 11.70 12.99
N ILE A 280 -21.37 12.12 12.29
CA ILE A 280 -22.74 11.65 12.48
C ILE A 280 -22.87 10.27 11.83
N GLU A 281 -23.16 9.25 12.64
CA GLU A 281 -23.39 7.86 12.21
C GLU A 281 -22.34 7.33 11.21
N PRO A 282 -21.04 7.39 11.53
CA PRO A 282 -20.01 6.84 10.66
C PRO A 282 -20.23 5.34 10.47
N PHE A 283 -19.75 4.84 9.32
CA PHE A 283 -19.80 3.42 9.00
C PHE A 283 -18.38 2.85 8.93
N PHE A 284 -18.17 1.67 9.47
CA PHE A 284 -16.84 1.05 9.54
C PHE A 284 -16.79 -0.22 8.70
N ILE A 285 -15.89 -0.25 7.73
CA ILE A 285 -15.52 -1.46 7.02
C ILE A 285 -14.30 -2.04 7.74
N HIS A 286 -14.44 -3.25 8.30
CA HIS A 286 -13.31 -3.99 8.87
C HIS A 286 -12.79 -4.98 7.84
N LEU A 287 -11.73 -4.61 7.13
CA LEU A 287 -11.08 -5.49 6.16
C LEU A 287 -10.00 -6.32 6.86
N VAL A 288 -10.13 -7.64 6.74
CA VAL A 288 -9.22 -8.62 7.34
C VAL A 288 -8.58 -9.49 6.27
N ARG A 289 -7.35 -9.96 6.52
CA ARG A 289 -6.64 -10.95 5.70
C ARG A 289 -6.11 -12.04 6.63
N HIS A 290 -5.95 -13.25 6.12
CA HIS A 290 -5.37 -14.35 6.88
C HIS A 290 -4.03 -13.94 7.52
N PRO A 291 -3.77 -14.24 8.81
CA PRO A 291 -2.58 -13.78 9.53
C PRO A 291 -1.29 -14.15 8.80
N CYS A 292 -1.15 -15.40 8.31
CA CYS A 292 0.02 -15.79 7.52
C CYS A 292 0.17 -15.01 6.20
N GLY A 293 -0.93 -14.77 5.48
CA GLY A 293 -0.90 -14.05 4.21
C GLY A 293 -0.51 -12.58 4.40
N MET A 294 -1.00 -11.95 5.47
CA MET A 294 -0.60 -10.60 5.84
C MET A 294 0.85 -10.58 6.33
N ALA A 295 1.22 -11.45 7.28
CA ALA A 295 2.54 -11.49 7.89
C ALA A 295 3.64 -11.78 6.87
N LEU A 296 3.42 -12.73 5.95
CA LEU A 296 4.34 -12.99 4.83
C LEU A 296 4.45 -11.75 3.94
N SER A 297 3.33 -11.15 3.52
CA SER A 297 3.38 -9.96 2.68
C SER A 297 4.05 -8.78 3.38
N PHE A 298 3.95 -8.67 4.70
CA PHE A 298 4.54 -7.61 5.51
C PHE A 298 6.04 -7.85 5.73
N ALA A 299 6.43 -9.10 5.98
CA ALA A 299 7.83 -9.49 6.05
C ALA A 299 8.51 -9.32 4.68
N ASP A 300 7.85 -9.69 3.58
CA ASP A 300 8.38 -9.54 2.21
C ASP A 300 8.46 -8.08 1.77
N ALA A 301 7.76 -7.18 2.46
CA ALA A 301 7.75 -5.77 2.17
C ALA A 301 9.07 -5.07 2.58
N LYS A 302 10.23 -5.69 2.31
CA LYS A 302 11.58 -5.10 2.32
C LYS A 302 11.66 -3.75 1.58
N LEU A 303 10.61 -3.41 0.82
CA LEU A 303 10.45 -2.24 -0.02
C LEU A 303 9.42 -1.19 0.48
N ASP A 304 8.75 -1.39 1.63
CA ASP A 304 7.62 -0.54 2.07
C ASP A 304 7.94 0.40 3.25
N ARG A 305 7.08 1.42 3.37
CA ARG A 305 7.03 2.56 4.31
C ARG A 305 7.17 2.25 5.80
N PHE A 306 6.89 1.02 6.21
CA PHE A 306 7.07 0.56 7.59
C PHE A 306 8.48 0.05 7.86
N ALA A 307 9.32 -0.16 6.84
CA ALA A 307 10.67 -0.68 6.98
C ALA A 307 11.57 0.17 7.90
N PRO A 308 11.56 1.51 7.86
CA PRO A 308 12.34 2.30 8.82
C PRO A 308 11.86 2.15 10.26
N PHE A 309 10.54 2.01 10.48
CA PHE A 309 9.97 1.77 11.82
C PHE A 309 10.29 0.36 12.32
N MET A 310 10.16 -0.65 11.47
CA MET A 310 10.54 -2.04 11.79
C MET A 310 12.03 -2.16 12.12
N ARG A 311 12.91 -1.57 11.29
CA ARG A 311 14.37 -1.62 11.48
C ARG A 311 14.79 -1.03 12.83
N ARG A 312 14.11 0.02 13.31
CA ARG A 312 14.38 0.60 14.64
C ARG A 312 14.12 -0.36 15.80
N HIS A 313 13.39 -1.44 15.58
CA HIS A 313 13.05 -2.44 16.59
C HIS A 313 13.46 -3.86 16.18
N GLU A 314 14.41 -4.00 15.24
CA GLU A 314 14.85 -5.31 14.75
C GLU A 314 15.66 -6.11 15.78
N GLU A 315 16.27 -5.42 16.75
CA GLU A 315 16.90 -6.04 17.92
C GLU A 315 15.85 -6.54 18.95
N GLU A 316 14.63 -6.00 18.92
CA GLU A 316 13.56 -6.34 19.88
C GLU A 316 12.61 -7.43 19.37
N PHE A 317 12.35 -7.45 18.05
CA PHE A 317 11.41 -8.37 17.44
C PHE A 317 11.99 -8.97 16.16
N SER A 318 11.83 -10.29 15.99
CA SER A 318 12.05 -10.87 14.66
C SER A 318 11.05 -10.30 13.66
N ARG A 319 11.40 -10.34 12.37
CA ARG A 319 10.53 -9.83 11.30
C ARG A 319 9.14 -10.48 11.31
N TRP A 320 9.09 -11.79 11.52
CA TRP A 320 7.83 -12.53 11.62
C TRP A 320 7.04 -12.09 12.85
N GLN A 321 7.69 -12.02 14.01
CA GLN A 321 7.04 -11.62 15.26
C GLN A 321 6.47 -10.20 15.16
N PHE A 322 7.21 -9.27 14.56
CA PHE A 322 6.71 -7.91 14.31
C PHE A 322 5.49 -7.92 13.38
N ALA A 323 5.55 -8.66 12.28
CA ALA A 323 4.46 -8.76 11.31
C ALA A 323 3.18 -9.36 11.93
N GLU A 324 3.35 -10.38 12.76
CA GLU A 324 2.25 -11.02 13.48
C GLU A 324 1.67 -10.10 14.57
N LEU A 325 2.52 -9.39 15.34
CA LEU A 325 2.07 -8.39 16.31
C LEU A 325 1.33 -7.23 15.64
N ALA A 326 1.80 -6.78 14.47
CA ALA A 326 1.14 -5.76 13.66
C ALA A 326 -0.27 -6.21 13.25
N TRP A 327 -0.41 -7.47 12.83
CA TRP A 327 -1.72 -8.07 12.55
C TRP A 327 -2.61 -8.11 13.81
N LEU A 328 -2.08 -8.69 14.89
CA LEU A 328 -2.82 -9.00 16.11
C LEU A 328 -3.30 -7.72 16.79
N VAL A 329 -2.42 -6.76 17.04
CA VAL A 329 -2.75 -5.53 17.78
C VAL A 329 -3.75 -4.67 17.01
N CYS A 330 -3.57 -4.53 15.69
CA CYS A 330 -4.51 -3.78 14.85
C CYS A 330 -5.91 -4.40 14.89
N ASN A 331 -6.00 -5.71 14.62
CA ASN A 331 -7.30 -6.37 14.59
C ASN A 331 -7.95 -6.45 15.97
N GLN A 332 -7.18 -6.63 17.05
CA GLN A 332 -7.70 -6.63 18.41
C GLN A 332 -8.35 -5.28 18.74
N ASN A 333 -7.64 -4.17 18.47
CA ASN A 333 -8.17 -2.83 18.69
C ASN A 333 -9.47 -2.57 17.91
N ILE A 334 -9.50 -2.98 16.63
CA ILE A 334 -10.70 -2.80 15.79
C ILE A 334 -11.86 -3.66 16.32
N VAL A 335 -11.61 -4.93 16.68
CA VAL A 335 -12.63 -5.80 17.25
C VAL A 335 -13.18 -5.25 18.56
N ASP A 336 -12.31 -4.82 19.47
CA ASP A 336 -12.70 -4.25 20.76
C ASP A 336 -13.53 -2.98 20.55
N PHE A 337 -13.09 -2.09 19.66
CA PHE A 337 -13.82 -0.87 19.31
C PHE A 337 -15.20 -1.15 18.71
N LEU A 338 -15.31 -2.11 17.79
CA LEU A 338 -16.59 -2.41 17.11
C LEU A 338 -17.63 -3.06 18.02
N GLN A 339 -17.25 -3.58 19.20
CA GLN A 339 -18.22 -4.05 20.21
C GLN A 339 -19.12 -2.91 20.72
N ASP A 340 -18.60 -1.69 20.76
CA ASP A 340 -19.33 -0.50 21.22
C ASP A 340 -20.10 0.19 20.07
N VAL A 341 -19.90 -0.24 18.82
CA VAL A 341 -20.57 0.32 17.64
C VAL A 341 -21.81 -0.52 17.30
N PRO A 342 -23.00 0.09 17.08
CA PRO A 342 -24.20 -0.61 16.63
C PRO A 342 -23.93 -1.47 15.38
N GLY A 343 -24.38 -2.72 15.38
CA GLY A 343 -24.05 -3.72 14.35
C GLY A 343 -24.45 -3.36 12.91
N HIS A 344 -25.38 -2.42 12.72
CA HIS A 344 -25.75 -1.93 11.39
C HIS A 344 -24.80 -0.84 10.84
N ARG A 345 -23.84 -0.37 11.65
CA ARG A 345 -22.84 0.66 11.28
C ARG A 345 -21.46 0.08 11.00
N TRP A 346 -21.34 -1.23 10.89
CA TRP A 346 -20.10 -1.85 10.44
C TRP A 346 -20.33 -3.13 9.66
N PHE A 347 -19.36 -3.47 8.81
CA PHE A 347 -19.35 -4.71 8.04
C PHE A 347 -17.93 -5.25 7.94
N ARG A 348 -17.75 -6.56 8.17
CA ARG A 348 -16.45 -7.22 8.04
C ARG A 348 -16.32 -7.83 6.65
N VAL A 349 -15.18 -7.60 6.02
CA VAL A 349 -14.84 -8.10 4.69
C VAL A 349 -13.54 -8.88 4.80
N LYS A 350 -13.48 -10.08 4.20
CA LYS A 350 -12.21 -10.81 4.06
C LYS A 350 -11.58 -10.47 2.72
N TYR A 351 -10.28 -10.23 2.74
CA TYR A 351 -9.46 -9.99 1.55
C TYR A 351 -9.58 -11.16 0.56
N GLU A 352 -9.59 -12.39 1.07
CA GLU A 352 -9.70 -13.60 0.28
C GLU A 352 -11.01 -13.60 -0.51
N ASP A 353 -12.14 -13.24 0.12
CA ASP A 353 -13.46 -13.17 -0.52
C ASP A 353 -13.52 -12.05 -1.58
N VAL A 354 -12.88 -10.90 -1.32
CA VAL A 354 -12.76 -9.79 -2.28
C VAL A 354 -12.06 -10.23 -3.57
N ILE A 355 -11.18 -11.22 -3.51
CA ILE A 355 -10.43 -11.68 -4.67
C ILE A 355 -11.08 -12.91 -5.31
N THR A 356 -11.55 -13.87 -4.53
CA THR A 356 -12.09 -15.14 -5.04
C THR A 356 -13.54 -15.03 -5.51
N ASP A 357 -14.34 -14.18 -4.87
CA ASP A 357 -15.72 -13.87 -5.26
C ASP A 357 -16.01 -12.37 -5.12
N PRO A 358 -15.38 -11.52 -5.97
CA PRO A 358 -15.53 -10.07 -5.89
C PRO A 358 -16.97 -9.62 -6.11
N VAL A 359 -17.74 -10.32 -6.95
CA VAL A 359 -19.13 -9.94 -7.28
C VAL A 359 -20.01 -10.06 -6.04
N ALA A 360 -20.04 -11.23 -5.40
CA ALA A 360 -20.86 -11.45 -4.21
C ALA A 360 -20.42 -10.54 -3.06
N THR A 361 -19.11 -10.46 -2.82
CA THR A 361 -18.54 -9.68 -1.73
C THR A 361 -18.87 -8.19 -1.86
N VAL A 362 -18.72 -7.61 -3.05
CA VAL A 362 -19.04 -6.19 -3.27
C VAL A 362 -20.55 -5.94 -3.23
N HIS A 363 -21.39 -6.89 -3.68
CA HIS A 363 -22.84 -6.79 -3.52
C HIS A 363 -23.26 -6.71 -2.04
N ASP A 364 -22.72 -7.57 -1.19
CA ASP A 364 -23.03 -7.60 0.24
C ASP A 364 -22.49 -6.35 0.97
N LEU A 365 -21.31 -5.86 0.56
CA LEU A 365 -20.77 -4.60 1.05
C LEU A 365 -21.66 -3.42 0.67
N CYS A 366 -22.08 -3.29 -0.59
CA CYS A 366 -23.02 -2.25 -1.05
C CYS A 366 -24.33 -2.28 -0.25
N ARG A 367 -24.92 -3.47 -0.07
CA ARG A 367 -26.13 -3.64 0.74
C ARG A 367 -25.94 -3.13 2.17
N SER A 368 -24.82 -3.44 2.78
CA SER A 368 -24.50 -3.01 4.16
C SER A 368 -24.25 -1.51 4.26
N LEU A 369 -23.64 -0.90 3.23
CA LEU A 369 -23.42 0.54 3.15
C LEU A 369 -24.71 1.33 2.90
N GLY A 370 -25.73 0.70 2.31
CA GLY A 370 -26.99 1.33 1.89
C GLY A 370 -26.89 2.00 0.52
N VAL A 371 -26.07 1.45 -0.38
CA VAL A 371 -25.92 1.92 -1.77
C VAL A 371 -26.13 0.76 -2.74
N ASP A 372 -26.49 1.09 -3.99
CA ASP A 372 -26.67 0.07 -5.03
C ASP A 372 -25.32 -0.50 -5.50
N PHE A 373 -25.32 -1.73 -5.98
CA PHE A 373 -24.15 -2.27 -6.65
C PHE A 373 -23.99 -1.63 -8.04
N VAL A 374 -22.76 -1.24 -8.37
CA VAL A 374 -22.41 -0.72 -9.70
C VAL A 374 -21.33 -1.62 -10.32
N PRO A 375 -21.55 -2.22 -11.50
CA PRO A 375 -20.60 -3.16 -12.11
C PRO A 375 -19.18 -2.60 -12.27
N ASN A 376 -19.07 -1.31 -12.56
CA ASN A 376 -17.77 -0.64 -12.69
C ASN A 376 -16.91 -0.74 -11.42
N MET A 377 -17.47 -0.99 -10.25
CA MET A 377 -16.69 -1.18 -9.02
C MET A 377 -15.67 -2.32 -9.14
N LEU A 378 -15.97 -3.35 -9.95
CA LEU A 378 -15.10 -4.52 -10.13
C LEU A 378 -13.91 -4.25 -11.06
N ASN A 379 -13.97 -3.18 -11.85
CA ASN A 379 -12.89 -2.76 -12.75
C ASN A 379 -11.86 -1.88 -12.01
N ALA A 380 -11.34 -2.38 -10.88
CA ALA A 380 -10.55 -1.59 -9.93
C ALA A 380 -9.24 -1.02 -10.50
N TYR A 381 -8.73 -1.59 -11.60
CA TYR A 381 -7.49 -1.21 -12.26
C TYR A 381 -7.70 -0.25 -13.45
N ASP A 382 -8.96 -0.03 -13.84
CA ASP A 382 -9.35 0.92 -14.88
C ASP A 382 -9.46 2.34 -14.31
N ASP A 383 -9.44 3.35 -15.19
CA ASP A 383 -9.63 4.77 -14.85
C ASP A 383 -8.75 5.24 -13.67
N LYS A 384 -7.46 4.90 -13.69
CA LYS A 384 -6.51 5.13 -12.58
C LYS A 384 -6.59 6.54 -11.99
N THR A 385 -6.70 7.57 -12.83
CA THR A 385 -6.83 8.98 -12.42
C THR A 385 -8.13 9.24 -11.65
N LYS A 386 -9.26 8.74 -12.15
CA LYS A 386 -10.57 8.93 -11.49
C LYS A 386 -10.67 8.18 -10.17
N ARG A 387 -10.00 7.03 -10.07
CA ARG A 387 -9.87 6.26 -8.82
C ARG A 387 -8.75 6.79 -7.91
N MET A 388 -8.04 7.84 -8.35
CA MET A 388 -6.90 8.44 -7.66
C MET A 388 -5.84 7.41 -7.25
N THR A 389 -5.61 6.41 -8.09
CA THR A 389 -4.58 5.38 -7.88
C THR A 389 -3.27 5.73 -8.58
N ASP A 390 -3.23 6.79 -9.39
CA ASP A 390 -2.02 7.30 -10.06
C ASP A 390 -1.18 8.20 -9.14
N GLY A 391 0.12 8.33 -9.42
CA GLY A 391 1.07 9.15 -8.64
C GLY A 391 1.14 10.61 -9.05
N LEU A 392 1.42 11.50 -8.07
CA LEU A 392 1.78 12.89 -8.34
C LEU A 392 3.20 12.92 -8.95
N GLY A 393 3.29 12.63 -10.24
CA GLY A 393 4.56 12.39 -10.95
C GLY A 393 4.88 10.90 -11.01
N THR A 394 5.98 10.49 -10.38
CA THR A 394 6.46 9.10 -10.36
C THR A 394 5.68 8.20 -9.40
N VAL A 395 5.63 6.90 -9.71
CA VAL A 395 5.02 5.83 -8.89
C VAL A 395 5.55 5.85 -7.44
N SER A 396 6.80 6.28 -7.24
CA SER A 396 7.49 6.42 -5.96
C SER A 396 6.83 7.37 -4.96
N ARG A 397 5.99 8.31 -5.43
CA ARG A 397 5.33 9.33 -4.59
C ARG A 397 3.86 9.03 -4.28
N MET A 398 3.38 7.82 -4.58
CA MET A 398 1.99 7.41 -4.31
C MET A 398 1.73 7.13 -2.84
N SER A 399 0.47 7.23 -2.40
CA SER A 399 0.03 6.70 -1.10
C SER A 399 -0.71 5.36 -1.27
N GLY A 400 -0.45 4.34 -0.44
CA GLY A 400 -0.96 2.97 -0.57
C GLY A 400 0.06 1.88 -0.97
N ASP A 401 -0.47 0.72 -1.38
CA ASP A 401 0.31 -0.46 -1.79
C ASP A 401 0.92 -0.31 -3.19
N LEU A 402 2.25 -0.25 -3.27
CA LEU A 402 2.99 -0.16 -4.54
C LEU A 402 2.79 -1.40 -5.44
N LYS A 403 2.56 -2.59 -4.85
CA LYS A 403 2.31 -3.83 -5.61
C LYS A 403 0.99 -3.77 -6.37
N PHE A 404 0.07 -2.86 -6.03
CA PHE A 404 -1.19 -2.68 -6.76
C PHE A 404 -0.96 -2.44 -8.26
N HIS A 405 0.11 -1.73 -8.64
CA HIS A 405 0.41 -1.39 -10.03
C HIS A 405 1.04 -2.53 -10.84
N LEU A 406 1.41 -3.62 -10.17
CA LEU A 406 1.92 -4.83 -10.83
C LEU A 406 0.78 -5.70 -11.37
N HIS A 407 -0.47 -5.40 -11.02
CA HIS A 407 -1.65 -6.13 -11.45
C HIS A 407 -2.49 -5.28 -12.44
N THR A 408 -3.19 -5.96 -13.32
CA THR A 408 -4.14 -5.36 -14.28
C THR A 408 -5.59 -5.77 -14.04
N HIS A 409 -5.80 -6.78 -13.20
CA HIS A 409 -7.10 -7.33 -12.83
C HIS A 409 -7.01 -7.98 -11.43
N ILE A 410 -8.17 -8.29 -10.85
CA ILE A 410 -8.26 -9.01 -9.58
C ILE A 410 -7.88 -10.47 -9.86
N ASP A 411 -6.75 -10.91 -9.31
CA ASP A 411 -6.17 -12.23 -9.56
C ASP A 411 -6.44 -13.19 -8.37
N PRO A 412 -7.33 -14.20 -8.53
CA PRO A 412 -7.69 -15.17 -7.48
C PRO A 412 -6.51 -15.99 -6.97
N ASP A 413 -5.46 -16.19 -7.76
CA ASP A 413 -4.33 -17.04 -7.40
C ASP A 413 -3.48 -16.41 -6.29
N VAL A 414 -3.61 -15.10 -6.07
CA VAL A 414 -2.84 -14.36 -5.05
C VAL A 414 -3.40 -14.55 -3.64
N ALA A 415 -4.70 -14.88 -3.52
CA ALA A 415 -5.38 -14.96 -2.22
C ALA A 415 -4.69 -15.94 -1.25
N PHE A 416 -4.35 -17.13 -1.74
CA PHE A 416 -3.78 -18.23 -0.93
C PHE A 416 -2.32 -18.56 -1.26
N ARG A 417 -1.63 -17.74 -2.07
CA ARG A 417 -0.24 -17.96 -2.47
C ARG A 417 0.71 -18.16 -1.29
N TRP A 418 0.41 -17.54 -0.14
CA TRP A 418 1.19 -17.68 1.09
C TRP A 418 1.29 -19.12 1.62
N LYS A 419 0.30 -19.99 1.32
CA LYS A 419 0.30 -21.41 1.72
C LYS A 419 1.49 -22.18 1.15
N ARG A 420 2.12 -21.70 0.07
CA ARG A 420 3.33 -22.30 -0.52
C ARG A 420 4.60 -22.03 0.30
N PHE A 421 4.59 -21.01 1.15
CA PHE A 421 5.80 -20.51 1.82
C PHE A 421 5.73 -20.62 3.35
N VAL A 422 4.53 -20.66 3.91
CA VAL A 422 4.30 -20.58 5.36
C VAL A 422 3.25 -21.61 5.77
N SER A 423 3.55 -22.39 6.80
CA SER A 423 2.59 -23.30 7.44
C SER A 423 1.47 -22.54 8.14
N GLU A 424 0.25 -23.09 8.13
CA GLU A 424 -0.87 -22.54 8.89
C GLU A 424 -0.62 -22.59 10.41
N ASP A 425 0.29 -23.43 10.91
CA ASP A 425 0.60 -23.48 12.34
C ASP A 425 1.59 -22.41 12.82
N MET A 426 2.04 -21.53 11.93
CA MET A 426 3.01 -20.47 12.22
C MET A 426 2.53 -19.40 13.21
N PRO A 427 1.29 -18.87 13.13
CA PRO A 427 0.81 -17.92 14.11
C PRO A 427 0.79 -18.51 15.52
N SER A 428 1.04 -17.65 16.51
CA SER A 428 0.87 -17.95 17.93
C SER A 428 -0.60 -18.23 18.28
N ASP A 429 -0.82 -18.90 19.41
CA ASP A 429 -2.16 -19.32 19.83
C ASP A 429 -3.11 -18.12 20.05
N VAL A 430 -2.59 -17.00 20.56
CA VAL A 430 -3.36 -15.75 20.74
C VAL A 430 -3.77 -15.15 19.39
N THR A 431 -2.89 -15.19 18.39
CA THR A 431 -3.20 -14.75 17.02
C THR A 431 -4.24 -15.67 16.38
N TRP A 432 -4.13 -16.98 16.60
CA TRP A 432 -5.10 -17.94 16.10
C TRP A 432 -6.48 -17.78 16.73
N ALA A 433 -6.57 -17.56 18.04
CA ALA A 433 -7.83 -17.30 18.71
C ALA A 433 -8.56 -16.07 18.12
N LEU A 434 -7.81 -14.99 17.83
CA LEU A 434 -8.37 -13.84 17.14
C LEU A 434 -8.74 -14.17 15.68
N ALA A 435 -7.94 -14.93 14.96
CA ALA A 435 -8.23 -15.34 13.58
C ALA A 435 -9.53 -16.15 13.48
N GLU A 436 -9.79 -17.05 14.43
CA GLU A 436 -11.05 -17.80 14.53
C GLU A 436 -12.25 -16.87 14.75
N LEU A 437 -12.13 -15.88 15.64
CA LEU A 437 -13.15 -14.85 15.85
C LEU A 437 -13.41 -14.01 14.58
N LEU A 438 -12.39 -13.84 13.74
CA LEU A 438 -12.49 -13.17 12.43
C LEU A 438 -12.99 -14.10 11.32
N GLY A 439 -13.27 -15.36 11.64
CA GLY A 439 -13.87 -16.34 10.73
C GLY A 439 -12.87 -17.15 9.90
N TYR A 440 -11.60 -17.19 10.28
CA TYR A 440 -10.61 -18.13 9.71
C TYR A 440 -10.66 -19.48 10.43
N ARG A 441 -10.28 -20.56 9.74
CA ARG A 441 -10.21 -21.91 10.30
C ARG A 441 -8.94 -22.59 9.83
N LYS A 442 -8.33 -23.41 10.68
CA LYS A 442 -7.20 -24.27 10.28
C LYS A 442 -7.65 -25.34 9.28
N GLY A 443 -6.84 -25.60 8.26
CA GLY A 443 -7.08 -26.61 7.23
C GLY A 443 -8.20 -26.27 6.23
N GLY A 444 -8.59 -24.99 6.18
CA GLY A 444 -9.68 -24.46 5.33
C GLY A 444 -9.20 -23.72 4.09
#